data_AF-A0A413F6E6-F1
#
_entry.id   AF-A0A413F6E6-F1
#
_cell.length_a   1.000
_cell.length_b   1.000
_cell.length_c   1.000
_cell.angle_alpha   90.00
_cell.angle_beta   90.00
_cell.angle_gamma   90.00
#
_symmetry.space_group_name_H-M   'P 1'
#
loop_
_entity.id
_entity.type
_entity.pdbx_description
1 polymer ?
#
loop_
_entity_poly.entity_id
_entity_poly.type
_entity_poly.pdbx_seq_one_letter_code
_entity_poly.pdbx_strand_id
1 'polypeptide(L)'
;MSYLIIELETQLLKTGKTSADLIRATGHTPANISKLRNGKIKAIRLKTLLDICDELDCQPGDIIQRVSEKELEELIVERAKNVVRQMRDGGGNEASLPTSVFAVDLSDE
;
A
#
# COMPACT_ATOMS: atom_id res chain seq x y z
N MET A 1 10.91 16.21 -8.53
CA MET A 1 10.09 15.30 -9.38
C MET A 1 8.78 14.92 -8.66
N SER A 2 7.80 14.31 -9.32
CA SER A 2 6.59 13.73 -8.66
C SER A 2 6.55 12.22 -8.86
N TYR A 3 5.99 11.50 -7.90
CA TYR A 3 5.90 10.05 -7.87
C TYR A 3 4.47 9.61 -7.57
N LEU A 4 4.10 8.43 -8.05
CA LEU A 4 2.94 7.69 -7.57
C LEU A 4 3.42 6.67 -6.54
N ILE A 5 2.77 6.63 -5.38
CA ILE A 5 2.98 5.58 -4.37
C ILE A 5 1.73 4.71 -4.24
N ILE A 6 1.95 3.46 -3.82
CA ILE A 6 0.87 2.53 -3.50
C ILE A 6 0.77 2.32 -1.99
N GLU A 7 -0.43 2.59 -1.46
CA GLU A 7 -0.78 2.55 -0.03
C GLU A 7 -1.73 1.38 0.30
N LEU A 8 -1.80 0.35 -0.57
CA LEU A 8 -2.62 -0.84 -0.34
C LEU A 8 -2.28 -1.55 0.98
N GLU A 9 -0.99 -1.61 1.35
CA GLU A 9 -0.57 -2.18 2.63
C GLU A 9 -1.19 -1.44 3.82
N THR A 10 -1.23 -0.11 3.77
CA THR A 10 -1.87 0.73 4.80
C THR A 10 -3.35 0.42 4.94
N GLN A 11 -4.07 0.21 3.84
CA GLN A 11 -5.50 -0.13 3.89
C GLN A 11 -5.75 -1.54 4.44
N LEU A 12 -4.88 -2.50 4.11
CA LEU A 12 -4.91 -3.85 4.70
C LEU A 12 -4.69 -3.80 6.21
N LEU A 13 -3.70 -3.04 6.68
CA LEU A 13 -3.41 -2.86 8.10
C LEU A 13 -4.57 -2.20 8.86
N LYS A 14 -5.15 -1.13 8.30
CA LYS A 14 -6.31 -0.43 8.88
C LYS A 14 -7.54 -1.32 9.04
N THR A 15 -7.75 -2.23 8.08
CA THR A 15 -8.92 -3.14 8.09
C THR A 15 -8.64 -4.47 8.78
N GLY A 16 -7.40 -4.73 9.22
CA GLY A 16 -6.97 -6.01 9.77
C GLY A 16 -6.99 -7.16 8.76
N LYS A 17 -7.06 -6.85 7.46
CA LYS A 17 -7.10 -7.83 6.37
C LYS A 17 -5.71 -8.14 5.86
N THR A 18 -5.54 -9.34 5.33
CA THR A 18 -4.33 -9.79 4.64
C THR A 18 -4.51 -9.73 3.13
N SER A 19 -3.40 -9.78 2.38
CA SER A 19 -3.49 -9.96 0.92
C SER A 19 -4.23 -11.24 0.54
N ALA A 20 -4.16 -12.30 1.36
CA ALA A 20 -4.90 -13.54 1.12
C ALA A 20 -6.41 -13.35 1.29
N ASP A 21 -6.85 -12.51 2.22
CA ASP A 21 -8.28 -12.18 2.40
C ASP A 21 -8.80 -11.41 1.18
N LEU A 22 -8.05 -10.41 0.74
CA LEU A 22 -8.37 -9.62 -0.46
C LEU A 22 -8.46 -10.49 -1.72
N ILE A 23 -7.54 -11.45 -1.89
CA ILE A 23 -7.56 -12.42 -3.01
C ILE A 23 -8.82 -13.26 -2.97
N ARG A 24 -9.21 -13.77 -1.79
CA ARG A 24 -10.41 -14.62 -1.65
C ARG A 24 -11.70 -13.83 -1.92
N ALA A 25 -11.77 -12.57 -1.51
CA ALA A 25 -12.95 -11.74 -1.70
C ALA A 25 -13.11 -11.21 -3.13
N THR A 26 -12.01 -10.79 -3.77
CA THR A 26 -12.05 -10.14 -5.09
C THR A 26 -11.88 -11.09 -6.27
N GLY A 27 -11.41 -12.32 -6.02
CA GLY A 27 -11.07 -13.30 -7.08
C GLY A 27 -9.86 -12.90 -7.93
N HIS A 28 -9.11 -11.86 -7.55
CA HIS A 28 -7.87 -11.47 -8.22
C HIS A 28 -6.73 -12.44 -7.92
N THR A 29 -5.80 -12.61 -8.87
CA THR A 29 -4.68 -13.54 -8.68
C THR A 29 -3.69 -13.04 -7.62
N PRO A 30 -3.00 -13.95 -6.91
CA PRO A 30 -1.94 -13.56 -5.97
C PRO A 30 -0.85 -12.69 -6.61
N ALA A 31 -0.51 -12.99 -7.87
CA ALA A 31 0.47 -12.21 -8.62
C ALA A 31 0.01 -10.76 -8.87
N ASN A 32 -1.27 -10.54 -9.19
CA ASN A 32 -1.82 -9.20 -9.40
C ASN A 32 -1.79 -8.37 -8.10
N ILE A 33 -2.30 -8.93 -7.00
CA ILE A 33 -2.33 -8.26 -5.70
C ILE A 33 -0.91 -7.99 -5.18
N SER A 34 0.02 -8.94 -5.34
CA SER A 34 1.42 -8.76 -4.94
C SER A 34 2.12 -7.66 -5.74
N LYS A 35 1.92 -7.59 -7.05
CA LYS A 35 2.48 -6.51 -7.88
C LYS A 35 1.94 -5.16 -7.46
N LEU A 36 0.63 -5.04 -7.28
CA LEU A 36 -0.01 -3.80 -6.84
C LEU A 36 0.52 -3.36 -5.47
N ARG A 37 0.43 -4.23 -4.45
CA ARG A 37 0.86 -3.91 -3.08
C ARG A 37 2.29 -3.40 -3.02
N ASN A 38 3.18 -3.96 -3.82
CA ASN A 38 4.61 -3.63 -3.80
C ASN A 38 5.00 -2.54 -4.82
N GLY A 39 4.04 -1.83 -5.43
CA GLY A 39 4.32 -0.76 -6.41
C GLY A 39 4.91 -1.25 -7.74
N LYS A 40 4.92 -2.56 -8.01
CA LYS A 40 5.49 -3.18 -9.22
C LYS A 40 4.47 -3.26 -10.36
N ILE A 41 3.69 -2.20 -10.54
CA ILE A 41 2.68 -2.06 -11.59
C ILE A 41 2.94 -0.81 -12.42
N LYS A 42 2.61 -0.84 -13.71
CA LYS A 42 2.61 0.36 -14.56
C LYS A 42 1.18 0.85 -14.86
N ALA A 43 0.22 -0.07 -14.81
CA ALA A 43 -1.19 0.22 -15.03
C ALA A 43 -2.06 -0.64 -14.12
N ILE A 44 -3.25 -0.13 -13.81
CA ILE A 44 -4.31 -0.86 -13.10
C ILE A 44 -5.63 -0.69 -13.86
N ARG A 45 -6.41 -1.77 -13.97
CA ARG A 45 -7.77 -1.67 -14.51
C ARG A 45 -8.67 -1.02 -13.46
N LEU A 46 -9.54 -0.09 -13.87
CA LEU A 46 -10.48 0.56 -12.96
C LEU A 46 -11.36 -0.43 -12.20
N LYS A 47 -11.79 -1.53 -12.84
CA LYS A 47 -12.54 -2.59 -12.15
C LYS A 47 -11.76 -3.24 -11.02
N THR A 48 -10.46 -3.51 -11.21
CA THR A 48 -9.59 -4.04 -10.14
C THR A 48 -9.45 -3.04 -9.00
N LEU A 49 -9.28 -1.75 -9.31
CA LEU A 49 -9.20 -0.72 -8.29
C LEU A 49 -10.51 -0.60 -7.50
N LEU A 50 -11.64 -0.61 -8.20
CA LEU A 50 -12.98 -0.57 -7.59
C LEU A 50 -13.23 -1.79 -6.70
N ASP A 51 -12.92 -3.01 -7.16
CA ASP A 51 -13.12 -4.24 -6.37
C ASP A 51 -12.34 -4.22 -5.05
N ILE A 52 -11.14 -3.64 -5.07
CA ILE A 52 -10.33 -3.47 -3.86
C ILE A 52 -10.90 -2.37 -2.97
N CYS A 53 -11.38 -1.26 -3.55
CA CYS A 53 -12.01 -0.18 -2.81
C CYS A 53 -13.29 -0.66 -2.09
N ASP A 54 -14.15 -1.41 -2.79
CA ASP A 54 -15.39 -1.97 -2.23
C ASP A 54 -15.09 -2.96 -1.10
N GLU A 55 -14.09 -3.83 -1.28
CA GLU A 55 -13.71 -4.82 -0.26
C GLU A 55 -13.06 -4.17 0.98
N LEU A 56 -12.32 -3.09 0.81
CA LEU A 56 -11.60 -2.42 1.90
C LEU A 56 -12.33 -1.19 2.46
N ASP A 57 -13.50 -0.84 1.93
CA ASP A 57 -14.25 0.37 2.25
C ASP A 57 -13.38 1.64 2.20
N CYS A 58 -12.67 1.84 1.08
CA CYS A 58 -11.75 2.95 0.88
C CYS A 58 -11.92 3.62 -0.48
N GLN A 59 -11.31 4.79 -0.65
CA GLN A 59 -11.31 5.52 -1.91
C GLN A 59 -10.09 5.17 -2.78
N PRO A 60 -10.15 5.37 -4.11
CA PRO A 60 -8.97 5.22 -4.97
C PRO A 60 -7.74 6.01 -4.50
N GLY A 61 -7.94 7.22 -3.98
CA GLY A 61 -6.88 8.07 -3.44
C GLY A 61 -6.28 7.57 -2.12
N ASP A 62 -6.92 6.60 -1.46
CA ASP A 62 -6.37 5.91 -0.29
C ASP A 62 -5.39 4.79 -0.67
N ILE A 63 -5.41 4.36 -1.94
CA ILE A 63 -4.54 3.31 -2.49
C ILE A 63 -3.45 3.90 -3.37
N ILE A 64 -3.76 4.92 -4.18
CA ILE A 64 -2.82 5.52 -5.13
C ILE A 64 -2.69 7.01 -4.82
N GLN A 65 -1.48 7.45 -4.48
CA GLN A 65 -1.23 8.84 -4.10
C GLN A 65 -0.11 9.46 -4.93
N ARG A 66 -0.33 10.70 -5.39
CA ARG A 66 0.71 11.54 -5.98
C ARG A 66 1.46 12.27 -4.88
N VAL A 67 2.76 12.02 -4.78
CA VAL A 67 3.66 12.68 -3.85
C VAL A 67 4.76 13.41 -4.61
N SER A 68 5.23 14.53 -4.06
CA SER A 68 6.48 15.16 -4.46
C SER A 68 7.68 14.36 -3.94
N GLU A 69 8.84 14.64 -4.49
CA GLU A 69 10.13 14.10 -4.02
C GLU A 69 10.36 14.35 -2.53
N LYS A 70 10.09 15.56 -2.05
CA LYS A 70 10.18 15.91 -0.63
C LYS A 70 9.24 15.07 0.23
N GLU A 71 7.98 14.93 -0.18
CA GLU A 71 6.99 14.11 0.52
C GLU A 71 7.41 12.63 0.55
N LEU A 72 8.00 12.12 -0.54
CA LEU A 72 8.51 10.75 -0.61
C LEU A 72 9.65 10.51 0.39
N GLU A 73 10.62 11.41 0.46
CA GLU A 73 11.73 11.33 1.43
C GLU A 73 11.23 11.38 2.87
N GLU A 74 10.29 12.27 3.18
CA GLU A 74 9.66 12.38 4.49
C GLU A 74 8.95 11.09 4.90
N LEU A 75 8.18 10.49 3.98
CA LEU A 75 7.52 9.20 4.19
C LEU A 75 8.54 8.08 4.46
N ILE A 76 9.62 7.97 3.68
CA ILE A 76 10.66 6.94 3.90
C ILE A 76 11.23 7.05 5.32
N VAL A 77 11.53 8.26 5.78
CA VAL A 77 12.04 8.51 7.14
C VAL A 77 11.00 8.16 8.19
N GLU A 78 9.73 8.51 7.99
CA GLU A 78 8.63 8.15 8.89
C GLU A 78 8.47 6.63 9.01
N ARG A 79 8.40 5.92 7.89
CA ARG A 79 8.25 4.46 7.84
C ARG A 79 9.42 3.73 8.50
N ALA A 80 10.65 4.22 8.34
CA ALA A 80 11.82 3.68 9.04
C ALA A 80 11.72 3.84 10.58
N LYS A 81 11.15 4.95 11.08
CA LYS A 81 10.88 5.13 12.51
C LYS A 81 9.83 4.14 13.02
N ASN A 82 8.83 3.81 12.21
CA ASN A 82 7.79 2.83 12.57
C ASN A 82 8.39 1.43 12.82
N VAL A 83 9.42 1.02 12.07
CA VAL A 83 10.16 -0.23 12.31
C VAL A 83 10.78 -0.24 13.71
N VAL A 84 11.45 0.85 14.09
CA VAL A 84 12.11 0.98 15.40
C VAL A 84 11.09 0.95 16.54
N ARG A 85 9.93 1.58 16.35
CA ARG A 85 8.83 1.57 17.33
C ARG A 85 8.28 0.16 17.54
N GLN A 86 7.97 -0.55 16.46
CA GLN A 86 7.44 -1.92 16.54
C GLN A 86 8.37 -2.90 17.28
N MET A 87 9.70 -2.73 17.15
CA MET A 87 10.67 -3.54 17.89
C MET A 87 10.66 -3.29 19.40
N ARG A 88 10.27 -2.09 19.85
CA ARG A 88 10.22 -1.72 21.27
C ARG A 88 8.91 -2.15 21.93
N ASP A 89 7.81 -2.12 21.19
CA ASP A 89 6.45 -2.26 21.74
C ASP A 89 5.97 -3.72 21.88
N GLY A 90 6.86 -4.71 21.72
CA GLY A 90 6.60 -6.10 22.15
C GLY A 90 5.39 -6.79 21.51
N GLY A 91 5.02 -6.42 20.27
CA GLY A 91 3.94 -7.08 19.52
C GLY A 91 2.52 -6.80 20.03
N GLY A 92 2.32 -5.70 20.77
CA GLY A 92 0.99 -5.26 21.20
C GLY A 92 0.05 -4.91 20.04
N ASN A 93 -1.25 -5.12 20.28
CA ASN A 93 -2.39 -5.00 19.35
C ASN A 93 -2.72 -3.55 18.90
N GLU A 94 -1.74 -2.65 18.79
CA GLU A 94 -1.91 -1.39 18.07
C GLU A 94 -1.98 -1.70 16.57
N ALA A 95 -2.84 -0.98 15.82
CA ALA A 95 -2.91 -1.10 14.38
C ALA A 95 -1.49 -0.93 13.80
N SER A 96 -0.91 -2.02 13.29
CA SER A 96 0.48 -2.05 12.84
C SER A 96 0.66 -0.97 11.78
N LEU A 97 1.56 -0.02 12.05
CA LEU A 97 1.85 1.07 11.14
C LEU A 97 2.64 0.54 9.94
N PRO A 98 2.46 1.12 8.74
CA PRO A 98 3.24 0.70 7.59
C PRO A 98 4.71 1.06 7.81
N THR A 99 5.59 0.20 7.29
CA THR A 99 7.06 0.31 7.46
C THR A 99 7.80 0.46 6.15
N SER A 100 7.08 0.41 5.03
CA SER A 100 7.63 0.56 3.68
C SER A 100 6.89 1.65 2.92
N VAL A 101 7.56 2.24 1.93
CA VAL A 101 6.94 3.09 0.91
C VAL A 101 7.16 2.44 -0.44
N PHE A 102 6.10 2.29 -1.24
CA PHE A 102 6.16 1.65 -2.55
C PHE A 102 5.92 2.66 -3.66
N ALA A 103 6.99 3.31 -4.13
CA ALA A 103 6.93 4.17 -5.31
C ALA A 103 6.85 3.31 -6.58
N VAL A 104 6.04 3.76 -7.54
CA VAL A 104 5.92 3.16 -8.86
C VAL A 104 7.05 3.66 -9.75
N ASP A 105 7.79 2.73 -10.34
CA ASP A 105 8.83 3.04 -11.31
C ASP A 105 8.23 3.19 -12.73
N LEU A 106 8.35 4.41 -13.27
CA LEU A 106 7.89 4.81 -14.59
C LEU A 106 9.04 5.32 -15.47
N SER A 107 10.31 5.01 -15.14
CA SER A 107 11.47 5.51 -15.90
C SER A 107 11.54 5.03 -17.34
N ASP A 108 10.93 3.88 -17.63
CA ASP A 108 11.01 3.20 -18.93
C ASP A 108 9.83 3.51 -19.87
N GLU A 109 8.96 4.47 -19.53
CA GLU A 109 7.81 4.87 -20.36
C GLU A 109 7.99 6.23 -21.04
#